data_AF-G1UWI9-F1
#
_entry.id   AF-G1UWI9-F1
#
_cell.length_a   1.000
_cell.length_b   1.000
_cell.length_c   1.000
_cell.angle_alpha   90.00
_cell.angle_beta   90.00
_cell.angle_gamma   90.00
#
_symmetry.space_group_name_H-M   'P 1'
#
loop_
_entity.id
_entity.type
_entity.pdbx_description
1 polymer ?
#
loop_
_entity_poly.entity_id
_entity_poly.type
_entity_poly.pdbx_seq_one_letter_code
_entity_poly.pdbx_strand_id
1 'polypeptide(L)'
;MNTHLFLQGPHGPFFRRLGRALARRGDTVIRVNCCGGDVVDWPWPHTRLFRKKATVWSAWIARLMDEKQVTDLHVFGDWRPLHREAVLLAKVRGIRVWAYEEGYLRPDYITMEQGGVNGLSSLPDTREGMAELAVRCTDLPEARKVGNPQTVKTWRAIAHYAGTIFLWPLFRHFQTHRPQSASREVWGWFLRVLSRSARRKRSAQALRAAYRAHAPYFLFPLQLDADSQVRRYSPYSGMKEAIACVLSSFARSAPADTHIIIRNHPLDNGLIDYAGFIVSFAVACGISERVHFIEGGKAHQMMDKSLGVVVLNSTIGISALRQSKPVYCVGTSIYAMPGLAVNSAEMPLDAFWVNPREPEAAAIADFERVLKVHALVNGNFYTQEGVSTAIDGILYRLRGKAR
;
A
#
# COMPACT_ATOMS: atom_id res chain seq x y z
N MET A 1 -11.66 25.06 -18.14
CA MET A 1 -12.24 24.83 -16.81
C MET A 1 -12.38 23.33 -16.67
N ASN A 2 -11.73 22.71 -15.67
CA ASN A 2 -11.79 21.27 -15.50
C ASN A 2 -12.91 20.87 -14.54
N THR A 3 -13.42 19.66 -14.67
CA THR A 3 -14.41 19.08 -13.76
C THR A 3 -13.81 17.88 -13.05
N HIS A 4 -13.58 18.01 -11.75
CA HIS A 4 -12.95 17.02 -10.90
C HIS A 4 -13.98 16.23 -10.10
N LEU A 5 -14.04 14.93 -10.35
CA LEU A 5 -14.87 13.97 -9.62
C LEU A 5 -14.04 13.22 -8.58
N PHE A 6 -14.42 13.36 -7.30
CA PHE A 6 -13.78 12.70 -6.17
C PHE A 6 -14.62 11.51 -5.69
N LEU A 7 -14.03 10.32 -5.74
CA LEU A 7 -14.54 9.15 -5.02
C LEU A 7 -13.90 9.05 -3.63
N GLN A 8 -14.11 7.91 -2.95
CA GLN A 8 -13.67 7.72 -1.58
C GLN A 8 -12.16 8.00 -1.45
N GLY A 9 -11.82 8.82 -0.45
CA GLY A 9 -10.47 9.33 -0.24
C GLY A 9 -9.73 8.65 0.92
N PRO A 10 -8.51 9.12 1.23
CA PRO A 10 -7.85 8.77 2.49
C PRO A 10 -8.68 9.30 3.67
N HIS A 11 -8.61 8.61 4.82
CA HIS A 11 -9.36 9.01 6.00
C HIS A 11 -8.98 10.44 6.46
N GLY A 12 -9.98 11.27 6.64
CA GLY A 12 -9.85 12.68 7.02
C GLY A 12 -10.08 13.68 5.87
N PRO A 13 -9.81 14.97 6.12
CA PRO A 13 -10.28 16.07 5.28
C PRO A 13 -9.40 16.34 4.04
N PHE A 14 -8.49 15.44 3.67
CA PHE A 14 -7.49 15.70 2.64
C PHE A 14 -8.13 16.00 1.28
N PHE A 15 -8.96 15.10 0.76
CA PHE A 15 -9.68 15.32 -0.51
C PHE A 15 -10.59 16.54 -0.44
N ARG A 16 -11.25 16.79 0.71
CA ARG A 16 -12.06 18.00 0.92
C ARG A 16 -11.23 19.28 0.78
N ARG A 17 -10.02 19.30 1.34
CA ARG A 17 -9.10 20.45 1.23
C ARG A 17 -8.58 20.61 -0.19
N LEU A 18 -8.26 19.51 -0.88
CA LEU A 18 -7.86 19.53 -2.29
C LEU A 18 -8.99 20.06 -3.20
N GLY A 19 -10.22 19.56 -3.02
CA GLY A 19 -11.40 20.05 -3.73
C GLY A 19 -11.65 21.53 -3.50
N ARG A 20 -11.54 22.03 -2.27
CA ARG A 20 -11.64 23.48 -1.99
C ARG A 20 -10.55 24.28 -2.71
N ALA A 21 -9.33 23.74 -2.81
CA ALA A 21 -8.24 24.42 -3.50
C ALA A 21 -8.43 24.45 -5.03
N LEU A 22 -8.99 23.39 -5.62
CA LEU A 22 -9.40 23.34 -7.04
C LEU A 22 -10.55 24.31 -7.33
N ALA A 23 -11.59 24.32 -6.48
CA ALA A 23 -12.72 25.24 -6.62
C ALA A 23 -12.28 26.72 -6.58
N ARG A 24 -11.31 27.07 -5.73
CA ARG A 24 -10.72 28.42 -5.69
C ARG A 24 -9.96 28.81 -6.96
N ARG A 25 -9.53 27.83 -7.78
CA ARG A 25 -8.92 28.07 -9.10
C ARG A 25 -9.97 28.23 -10.21
N GLY A 26 -11.25 28.08 -9.88
CA GLY A 26 -12.34 28.10 -10.84
C GLY A 26 -12.68 26.73 -11.42
N ASP A 27 -12.10 25.63 -10.93
CA ASP A 27 -12.49 24.30 -11.40
C ASP A 27 -13.80 23.83 -10.77
N THR A 28 -14.58 23.03 -11.50
CA THR A 28 -15.79 22.40 -10.95
C THR A 28 -15.39 21.17 -10.15
N VAL A 29 -15.94 21.04 -8.93
CA VAL A 29 -15.64 19.92 -8.03
C VAL A 29 -16.90 19.16 -7.72
N ILE A 30 -16.83 17.83 -7.76
CA ILE A 30 -17.94 16.92 -7.47
C ILE A 30 -17.42 15.82 -6.54
N ARG A 31 -18.15 15.51 -5.47
CA ARG A 31 -17.81 14.45 -4.53
C ARG A 31 -18.91 13.38 -4.52
N VAL A 32 -18.57 12.10 -4.55
CA VAL A 32 -19.54 11.00 -4.39
C VAL A 32 -19.34 10.27 -3.06
N ASN A 33 -20.21 10.53 -2.08
CA ASN A 33 -20.14 9.83 -0.79
C ASN A 33 -20.90 8.49 -0.87
N CYS A 34 -20.20 7.40 -0.57
CA CYS A 34 -20.74 6.04 -0.62
C CYS A 34 -21.06 5.47 0.77
N CYS A 35 -20.52 6.07 1.84
CA CYS A 35 -20.76 5.66 3.22
C CYS A 35 -20.80 6.86 4.18
N GLY A 36 -21.13 6.58 5.44
CA GLY A 36 -21.15 7.58 6.50
C GLY A 36 -19.78 8.21 6.81
N GLY A 37 -18.71 7.43 6.76
CA GLY A 37 -17.35 7.95 6.94
C GLY A 37 -16.97 8.98 5.89
N ASP A 38 -17.42 8.81 4.66
CA ASP A 38 -17.23 9.78 3.58
C ASP A 38 -17.90 11.13 3.89
N VAL A 39 -19.05 11.11 4.59
CA VAL A 39 -19.76 12.33 5.02
C VAL A 39 -18.98 13.05 6.11
N VAL A 40 -18.33 12.33 7.01
CA VAL A 40 -17.44 12.92 8.04
C VAL A 40 -16.22 13.57 7.40
N ASP A 41 -15.58 12.87 6.47
CA ASP A 41 -14.40 13.35 5.76
C ASP A 41 -14.72 14.54 4.84
N TRP A 42 -15.87 14.46 4.15
CA TRP A 42 -16.38 15.49 3.24
C TRP A 42 -17.88 15.75 3.45
N PRO A 43 -18.24 16.66 4.36
CA PRO A 43 -19.62 17.09 4.54
C PRO A 43 -20.02 18.05 3.42
N TRP A 44 -21.22 17.83 2.86
CA TRP A 44 -22.19 18.71 2.16
C TRP A 44 -21.86 19.47 0.84
N PRO A 45 -20.88 20.39 0.67
CA PRO A 45 -20.74 21.10 -0.61
C PRO A 45 -20.32 20.19 -1.77
N HIS A 46 -21.04 20.33 -2.89
CA HIS A 46 -20.81 19.63 -4.16
C HIS A 46 -20.87 18.10 -4.09
N THR A 47 -21.61 17.57 -3.11
CA THR A 47 -21.71 16.13 -2.90
C THR A 47 -22.91 15.50 -3.62
N ARG A 48 -22.74 14.26 -4.08
CA ARG A 48 -23.78 13.32 -4.50
C ARG A 48 -23.71 12.10 -3.60
N LEU A 49 -24.85 11.69 -3.05
CA LEU A 49 -24.92 10.51 -2.18
C LEU A 49 -25.24 9.27 -3.01
N PHE A 50 -24.37 8.28 -3.00
CA PHE A 50 -24.66 6.97 -3.57
C PHE A 50 -25.20 6.06 -2.47
N ARG A 51 -26.53 5.86 -2.47
CA ARG A 51 -27.25 5.05 -1.47
C ARG A 51 -27.89 3.80 -2.05
N LYS A 52 -27.57 3.46 -3.31
CA LYS A 52 -28.17 2.34 -4.05
C LYS A 52 -27.31 1.09 -3.91
N LYS A 53 -27.80 -0.05 -4.41
CA LYS A 53 -27.03 -1.30 -4.48
C LYS A 53 -25.82 -1.13 -5.41
N ALA A 54 -24.72 -1.81 -5.12
CA ALA A 54 -23.52 -1.80 -5.97
C ALA A 54 -23.82 -2.25 -7.41
N THR A 55 -24.83 -3.11 -7.63
CA THR A 55 -25.24 -3.58 -8.96
C THR A 55 -25.66 -2.48 -9.93
N VAL A 56 -26.08 -1.30 -9.45
CA VAL A 56 -26.44 -0.15 -10.30
C VAL A 56 -25.34 0.91 -10.36
N TRP A 57 -24.19 0.66 -9.73
CA TRP A 57 -23.11 1.63 -9.62
C TRP A 57 -22.57 2.06 -10.99
N SER A 58 -22.19 1.10 -11.84
CA SER A 58 -21.64 1.36 -13.17
C SER A 58 -22.50 2.31 -14.01
N ALA A 59 -23.81 2.04 -14.13
CA ALA A 59 -24.72 2.91 -14.88
C ALA A 59 -24.89 4.29 -14.23
N TRP A 60 -24.92 4.34 -12.90
CA TRP A 60 -25.08 5.59 -12.15
C TRP A 60 -23.87 6.51 -12.27
N ILE A 61 -22.65 5.96 -12.12
CA ILE A 61 -21.42 6.74 -12.18
C ILE A 61 -21.10 7.20 -13.61
N ALA A 62 -21.38 6.35 -14.60
CA ALA A 62 -21.29 6.70 -16.02
C ALA A 62 -22.16 7.92 -16.34
N ARG A 63 -23.45 7.87 -15.97
CA ARG A 63 -24.36 8.99 -16.17
C ARG A 63 -23.87 10.27 -15.48
N LEU A 64 -23.35 10.16 -14.26
CA LEU A 64 -22.82 11.32 -13.55
C LEU A 64 -21.61 11.93 -14.27
N MET A 65 -20.71 11.10 -14.80
CA MET A 65 -19.55 11.54 -15.58
C MET A 65 -19.99 12.31 -16.83
N ASP A 66 -20.99 11.78 -17.55
CA ASP A 66 -21.51 12.34 -18.79
C ASP A 66 -22.29 13.65 -18.53
N GLU A 67 -23.23 13.65 -17.58
CA GLU A 67 -24.05 14.82 -17.22
C GLU A 67 -23.22 16.00 -16.72
N LYS A 68 -22.08 15.74 -16.10
CA LYS A 68 -21.23 16.76 -15.48
C LYS A 68 -19.97 17.06 -16.28
N GLN A 69 -19.78 16.40 -17.43
CA GLN A 69 -18.62 16.60 -18.29
C GLN A 69 -17.32 16.47 -17.47
N VAL A 70 -17.20 15.35 -16.74
CA VAL A 70 -16.05 15.08 -15.86
C VAL A 70 -14.79 14.95 -16.72
N THR A 71 -13.75 15.69 -16.36
CA THR A 71 -12.43 15.64 -17.04
C THR A 71 -11.40 14.88 -16.23
N ASP A 72 -11.55 14.85 -14.90
CA ASP A 72 -10.60 14.27 -13.97
C ASP A 72 -11.30 13.45 -12.88
N LEU A 73 -10.91 12.18 -12.72
CA LEU A 73 -11.38 11.27 -11.68
C LEU A 73 -10.29 11.08 -10.61
N HIS A 74 -10.60 11.38 -9.35
CA HIS A 74 -9.68 11.20 -8.21
C HIS A 74 -10.14 10.04 -7.33
N VAL A 75 -9.25 9.07 -7.10
CA VAL A 75 -9.53 7.85 -6.30
C VAL A 75 -8.39 7.56 -5.33
N PHE A 76 -8.70 7.16 -4.09
CA PHE A 76 -7.69 6.64 -3.15
C PHE A 76 -7.75 5.12 -3.08
N GLY A 77 -6.71 4.47 -3.61
CA GLY A 77 -6.74 3.07 -4.02
C GLY A 77 -7.66 2.88 -5.23
N ASP A 78 -7.09 2.64 -6.39
CA ASP A 78 -7.77 2.42 -7.67
C ASP A 78 -8.55 1.10 -7.74
N TRP A 79 -8.38 0.23 -6.75
CA TRP A 79 -8.91 -1.13 -6.78
C TRP A 79 -10.25 -1.35 -6.08
N ARG A 80 -10.65 -0.46 -5.15
CA ARG A 80 -11.89 -0.65 -4.38
C ARG A 80 -13.04 -0.93 -5.37
N PRO A 81 -13.99 -1.84 -5.11
CA PRO A 81 -14.94 -2.31 -6.11
C PRO A 81 -15.61 -1.17 -6.91
N LEU A 82 -16.09 -0.14 -6.21
CA LEU A 82 -16.68 1.05 -6.85
C LEU A 82 -15.65 1.91 -7.61
N HIS A 83 -14.42 2.03 -7.09
CA HIS A 83 -13.36 2.76 -7.78
C HIS A 83 -12.94 2.08 -9.06
N ARG A 84 -12.76 0.76 -9.05
CA ARG A 84 -12.33 0.00 -10.23
C ARG A 84 -13.31 0.19 -11.39
N GLU A 85 -14.60 0.01 -11.14
CA GLU A 85 -15.64 0.22 -12.16
C GLU A 85 -15.61 1.66 -12.70
N ALA A 86 -15.48 2.66 -11.82
CA ALA A 86 -15.39 4.05 -12.23
C ALA A 86 -14.11 4.37 -13.03
N VAL A 87 -12.96 3.79 -12.65
CA VAL A 87 -11.68 3.94 -13.36
C VAL A 87 -11.76 3.36 -14.76
N LEU A 88 -12.34 2.17 -14.93
CA LEU A 88 -12.53 1.56 -16.25
C LEU A 88 -13.45 2.42 -17.12
N LEU A 89 -14.58 2.89 -16.58
CA LEU A 89 -15.52 3.75 -17.30
C LEU A 89 -14.91 5.13 -17.65
N ALA A 90 -14.05 5.66 -16.79
CA ALA A 90 -13.32 6.90 -17.02
C ALA A 90 -12.29 6.74 -18.15
N LYS A 91 -11.51 5.64 -18.15
CA LYS A 91 -10.53 5.36 -19.21
C LYS A 91 -11.19 5.28 -20.60
N VAL A 92 -12.33 4.58 -20.71
CA VAL A 92 -13.09 4.48 -21.97
C VAL A 92 -13.60 5.84 -22.46
N ARG A 93 -13.82 6.79 -21.55
CA ARG A 93 -14.27 8.17 -21.85
C ARG A 93 -13.13 9.16 -22.08
N GLY A 94 -11.87 8.72 -22.03
CA GLY A 94 -10.72 9.65 -22.08
C GLY A 94 -10.59 10.55 -20.86
N ILE A 95 -11.28 10.24 -19.74
CA ILE A 95 -11.20 10.99 -18.48
C ILE A 95 -9.86 10.69 -17.81
N ARG A 96 -9.13 11.72 -17.37
CA ARG A 96 -7.86 11.55 -16.67
C ARG A 96 -8.11 10.95 -15.29
N VAL A 97 -7.51 9.79 -15.02
CA VAL A 97 -7.61 9.13 -13.71
C VAL A 97 -6.39 9.50 -12.87
N TRP A 98 -6.62 9.99 -11.66
CA TRP A 98 -5.62 10.29 -10.65
C TRP A 98 -5.79 9.34 -9.46
N ALA A 99 -4.89 8.38 -9.38
CA ALA A 99 -4.89 7.36 -8.34
C ALA A 99 -3.92 7.77 -7.22
N TYR A 100 -4.42 7.74 -5.99
CA TYR A 100 -3.69 8.09 -4.78
C TYR A 100 -3.48 6.86 -3.90
N GLU A 101 -2.32 6.78 -3.28
CA GLU A 101 -1.99 5.78 -2.25
C GLU A 101 -1.13 6.45 -1.16
N GLU A 102 -0.97 5.78 -0.03
CA GLU A 102 0.08 6.12 0.91
C GLU A 102 1.44 5.97 0.21
N GLY A 103 2.32 6.97 0.33
CA GLY A 103 3.51 7.08 -0.54
C GLY A 103 4.44 5.87 -0.57
N TYR A 104 5.14 5.71 -1.69
CA TYR A 104 6.25 4.75 -1.82
C TYR A 104 7.43 5.09 -0.92
N LEU A 105 7.74 6.39 -0.77
CA LEU A 105 8.82 6.90 0.09
C LEU A 105 8.24 7.59 1.33
N ARG A 106 7.74 6.80 2.29
CA ARG A 106 7.17 7.32 3.54
C ARG A 106 8.27 7.81 4.49
N PRO A 107 7.97 8.79 5.36
CA PRO A 107 6.65 9.41 5.60
C PRO A 107 6.39 10.70 4.82
N ASP A 108 7.37 11.18 4.06
CA ASP A 108 7.38 12.55 3.53
C ASP A 108 6.77 12.68 2.14
N TYR A 109 6.28 11.59 1.57
CA TYR A 109 5.61 11.59 0.28
C TYR A 109 4.27 10.85 0.33
N ILE A 110 3.35 11.29 -0.52
CA ILE A 110 2.17 10.54 -0.95
C ILE A 110 2.35 10.08 -2.39
N THR A 111 1.70 8.98 -2.78
CA THR A 111 1.65 8.56 -4.18
C THR A 111 0.47 9.25 -4.85
N MET A 112 0.71 9.84 -6.02
CA MET A 112 -0.28 10.36 -6.95
C MET A 112 0.22 10.09 -8.38
N GLU A 113 -0.40 9.12 -9.04
CA GLU A 113 -0.09 8.71 -10.39
C GLU A 113 -1.29 8.89 -11.32
N GLN A 114 -1.02 9.05 -12.61
CA GLN A 114 -2.05 9.05 -13.64
C GLN A 114 -2.29 7.61 -14.12
N GLY A 115 -3.56 7.21 -14.21
CA GLY A 115 -3.99 5.92 -14.76
C GLY A 115 -4.17 4.80 -13.73
N GLY A 116 -3.28 4.68 -12.75
CA GLY A 116 -3.31 3.65 -11.71
C GLY A 116 -2.08 3.71 -10.81
N VAL A 117 -2.08 2.94 -9.72
CA VAL A 117 -0.95 2.83 -8.77
C VAL A 117 -0.54 1.37 -8.59
N ASN A 118 0.68 1.13 -8.10
CA ASN A 118 1.21 -0.20 -7.82
C ASN A 118 1.24 -1.06 -9.09
N GLY A 119 0.60 -2.24 -9.11
CA GLY A 119 0.54 -3.07 -10.30
C GLY A 119 -0.20 -2.47 -11.50
N LEU A 120 -0.83 -1.28 -11.36
CA LEU A 120 -1.37 -0.48 -12.47
C LEU A 120 -0.62 0.84 -12.68
N SER A 121 0.55 0.99 -12.07
CA SER A 121 1.45 2.12 -12.31
C SER A 121 1.79 2.22 -13.80
N SER A 122 1.97 3.45 -14.28
CA SER A 122 2.42 3.73 -15.64
C SER A 122 3.94 3.90 -15.74
N LEU A 123 4.66 3.66 -14.65
CA LEU A 123 6.12 3.68 -14.64
C LEU A 123 6.68 2.52 -15.48
N PRO A 124 7.87 2.71 -16.09
CA PRO A 124 8.55 1.63 -16.79
C PRO A 124 8.77 0.41 -15.88
N ASP A 125 8.57 -0.78 -16.42
CA ASP A 125 8.83 -2.06 -15.76
C ASP A 125 10.19 -2.67 -16.15
N THR A 126 10.95 -1.99 -17.01
CA THR A 126 12.30 -2.38 -17.45
C THR A 126 13.38 -1.46 -16.88
N ARG A 127 14.59 -2.01 -16.72
CA ARG A 127 15.76 -1.26 -16.22
C ARG A 127 16.14 -0.12 -17.16
N GLU A 128 16.08 -0.38 -18.47
CA GLU A 128 16.43 0.56 -19.54
C GLU A 128 15.42 1.71 -19.57
N GLY A 129 14.12 1.40 -19.58
CA GLY A 129 13.06 2.41 -19.56
C GLY A 129 13.12 3.28 -18.31
N MET A 130 13.46 2.69 -17.15
CA MET A 130 13.68 3.42 -15.90
C MET A 130 14.87 4.39 -15.99
N ALA A 131 16.00 3.94 -16.53
CA ALA A 131 17.19 4.78 -16.75
C ALA A 131 16.89 5.95 -17.71
N GLU A 132 16.27 5.66 -18.86
CA GLU A 132 15.91 6.68 -19.85
C GLU A 132 14.99 7.75 -19.26
N LEU A 133 14.01 7.33 -18.45
CA LEU A 133 13.11 8.27 -17.79
C LEU A 133 13.82 9.06 -16.69
N ALA A 134 14.75 8.43 -15.96
CA ALA A 134 15.55 9.08 -14.93
C ALA A 134 16.45 10.19 -15.49
N VAL A 135 17.02 10.02 -16.69
CA VAL A 135 17.84 11.06 -17.34
C VAL A 135 17.00 12.30 -17.69
N ARG A 136 15.72 12.11 -18.03
CA ARG A 136 14.79 13.21 -18.35
C ARG A 136 14.21 13.91 -17.12
N CYS A 137 14.45 13.38 -15.93
CA CYS A 137 13.95 13.95 -14.68
C CYS A 137 14.76 15.20 -14.30
N THR A 138 14.07 16.30 -14.04
CA THR A 138 14.69 17.50 -13.47
C THR A 138 15.02 17.28 -12.00
N ASP A 139 16.05 17.97 -11.49
CA ASP A 139 16.33 18.00 -10.07
C ASP A 139 15.12 18.55 -9.30
N LEU A 140 14.71 17.82 -8.28
CA LEU A 140 13.63 18.23 -7.40
C LEU A 140 14.21 18.89 -6.15
N PRO A 141 13.54 19.93 -5.62
CA PRO A 141 13.92 20.51 -4.35
C PRO A 141 13.86 19.44 -3.25
N GLU A 142 14.70 19.59 -2.22
CA GLU A 142 14.71 18.70 -1.07
C GLU A 142 13.31 18.63 -0.44
N ALA A 143 12.84 17.40 -0.17
CA ALA A 143 11.51 17.22 0.39
C ALA A 143 11.42 17.85 1.79
N ARG A 144 10.31 18.54 2.04
CA ARG A 144 10.00 18.97 3.40
C ARG A 144 9.70 17.73 4.24
N LYS A 145 10.35 17.65 5.40
CA LYS A 145 10.11 16.59 6.39
C LYS A 145 8.81 16.90 7.13
N VAL A 146 7.77 16.11 6.88
CA VAL A 146 6.40 16.39 7.35
C VAL A 146 5.95 15.47 8.49
N GLY A 147 6.86 14.60 8.95
CA GLY A 147 6.65 13.70 10.08
C GLY A 147 5.59 12.62 9.85
N ASN A 148 5.43 11.70 10.81
CA ASN A 148 4.45 10.62 10.73
C ASN A 148 3.56 10.56 12.00
N PRO A 149 2.46 11.34 12.07
CA PRO A 149 1.65 11.42 13.27
C PRO A 149 0.70 10.21 13.38
N GLN A 150 1.18 9.09 13.92
CA GLN A 150 0.37 7.88 14.09
C GLN A 150 -0.94 8.14 14.85
N THR A 151 -0.91 9.00 15.88
CA THR A 151 -2.09 9.38 16.67
C THR A 151 -3.17 10.06 15.83
N VAL A 152 -2.78 10.93 14.90
CA VAL A 152 -3.73 11.63 14.01
C VAL A 152 -4.34 10.66 13.01
N LYS A 153 -3.55 9.69 12.49
CA LYS A 153 -4.09 8.63 11.62
C LYS A 153 -5.18 7.84 12.33
N THR A 154 -4.92 7.43 13.58
CA THR A 154 -5.86 6.66 14.39
C THR A 154 -7.16 7.41 14.65
N TRP A 155 -7.09 8.67 15.11
CA TRP A 155 -8.31 9.45 15.38
C TRP A 155 -9.16 9.69 14.13
N ARG A 156 -8.53 9.90 12.97
CA ARG A 156 -9.25 10.06 11.69
C ARG A 156 -9.91 8.77 11.24
N ALA A 157 -9.21 7.63 11.39
CA ALA A 157 -9.80 6.33 11.14
C ALA A 157 -11.00 6.11 12.07
N ILE A 158 -10.88 6.39 13.38
CA ILE A 158 -11.98 6.27 14.34
C ILE A 158 -13.17 7.14 13.92
N ALA A 159 -12.95 8.41 13.58
CA ALA A 159 -14.02 9.30 13.13
C ALA A 159 -14.72 8.80 11.87
N HIS A 160 -13.96 8.29 10.89
CA HIS A 160 -14.51 7.71 9.66
C HIS A 160 -15.34 6.44 9.95
N TYR A 161 -14.85 5.54 10.80
CA TYR A 161 -15.59 4.34 11.19
C TYR A 161 -16.84 4.67 12.00
N ALA A 162 -16.75 5.60 12.95
CA ALA A 162 -17.89 6.09 13.70
C ALA A 162 -18.96 6.64 12.76
N GLY A 163 -18.59 7.50 11.79
CA GLY A 163 -19.50 7.98 10.76
C GLY A 163 -20.14 6.85 9.97
N THR A 164 -19.35 5.85 9.56
CA THR A 164 -19.84 4.69 8.80
C THR A 164 -20.87 3.88 9.60
N ILE A 165 -20.69 3.73 10.92
CA ILE A 165 -21.61 3.03 11.82
C ILE A 165 -22.86 3.87 12.09
N PHE A 166 -22.72 5.10 12.55
CA PHE A 166 -23.85 5.94 12.96
C PHE A 166 -24.72 6.40 11.80
N LEU A 167 -24.14 6.59 10.61
CA LEU A 167 -24.88 6.93 9.39
C LEU A 167 -25.19 5.70 8.52
N TRP A 168 -24.97 4.48 9.02
CA TRP A 168 -25.35 3.26 8.30
C TRP A 168 -26.81 3.24 7.83
N PRO A 169 -27.81 3.72 8.61
CA PRO A 169 -29.20 3.79 8.14
C PRO A 169 -29.38 4.63 6.87
N LEU A 170 -28.51 5.61 6.62
CA LEU A 170 -28.52 6.42 5.40
C LEU A 170 -27.88 5.68 4.21
N PHE A 171 -26.98 4.73 4.48
CA PHE A 171 -26.20 3.97 3.49
C PHE A 171 -26.39 2.45 3.66
N ARG A 172 -27.64 1.99 3.76
CA ARG A 172 -27.99 0.58 4.04
C ARG A 172 -27.41 -0.44 3.05
N HIS A 173 -27.13 0.01 1.83
CA HIS A 173 -26.58 -0.82 0.75
C HIS A 173 -25.06 -0.71 0.61
N PHE A 174 -24.39 0.07 1.46
CA PHE A 174 -22.94 0.17 1.45
C PHE A 174 -22.32 -1.15 1.88
N GLN A 175 -21.46 -1.68 1.02
CA GLN A 175 -20.62 -2.83 1.31
C GLN A 175 -19.18 -2.36 1.38
N THR A 176 -18.50 -2.68 2.48
CA THR A 176 -17.07 -2.41 2.59
C THR A 176 -16.30 -3.31 1.62
N HIS A 177 -15.17 -2.80 1.12
CA HIS A 177 -14.24 -3.56 0.29
C HIS A 177 -13.41 -4.55 1.12
N ARG A 178 -13.47 -4.46 2.45
CA ARG A 178 -12.74 -5.37 3.35
C ARG A 178 -13.45 -6.73 3.43
N PRO A 179 -12.70 -7.84 3.42
CA PRO A 179 -13.26 -9.19 3.39
C PRO A 179 -13.96 -9.59 4.69
N GLN A 180 -13.72 -8.89 5.80
CA GLN A 180 -14.30 -9.18 7.11
C GLN A 180 -15.32 -8.12 7.50
N SER A 181 -16.39 -8.53 8.19
CA SER A 181 -17.37 -7.59 8.73
C SER A 181 -16.72 -6.69 9.78
N ALA A 182 -17.17 -5.44 9.88
CA ALA A 182 -16.65 -4.48 10.86
C ALA A 182 -16.69 -5.04 12.30
N SER A 183 -17.73 -5.81 12.65
CA SER A 183 -17.85 -6.48 13.96
C SER A 183 -16.76 -7.53 14.22
N ARG A 184 -16.39 -8.32 13.20
CA ARG A 184 -15.31 -9.31 13.30
C ARG A 184 -13.95 -8.62 13.44
N GLU A 185 -13.70 -7.56 12.67
CA GLU A 185 -12.48 -6.78 12.81
C GLU A 185 -12.33 -6.21 14.23
N VAL A 186 -13.39 -5.61 14.77
CA VAL A 186 -13.41 -5.08 16.15
C VAL A 186 -13.15 -6.19 17.18
N TRP A 187 -13.77 -7.37 17.00
CA TRP A 187 -13.53 -8.52 17.87
C TRP A 187 -12.08 -9.03 17.80
N GLY A 188 -11.50 -9.11 16.60
CA GLY A 188 -10.09 -9.45 16.40
C GLY A 188 -9.17 -8.46 17.11
N TRP A 189 -9.41 -7.16 16.94
CA TRP A 189 -8.68 -6.11 17.66
C TRP A 189 -8.81 -6.23 19.18
N PHE A 190 -10.00 -6.54 19.70
CA PHE A 190 -10.24 -6.77 21.12
C PHE A 190 -9.41 -7.95 21.66
N LEU A 191 -9.46 -9.11 21.01
CA LEU A 191 -8.62 -10.27 21.35
C LEU A 191 -7.12 -9.94 21.27
N ARG A 192 -6.73 -9.10 20.28
CA ARG A 192 -5.37 -8.63 20.10
C ARG A 192 -4.93 -7.66 21.20
N VAL A 193 -5.82 -6.86 21.78
CA VAL A 193 -5.49 -6.06 22.97
C VAL A 193 -5.26 -6.97 24.17
N LEU A 194 -6.16 -7.95 24.41
CA LEU A 194 -6.08 -8.86 25.55
C LEU A 194 -4.80 -9.69 25.56
N SER A 195 -4.38 -10.23 24.41
CA SER A 195 -3.17 -11.08 24.33
C SER A 195 -1.86 -10.29 24.11
N ARG A 196 -1.86 -8.95 24.19
CA ARG A 196 -0.70 -8.10 23.82
C ARG A 196 0.57 -8.40 24.60
N SER A 197 0.48 -8.62 25.91
CA SER A 197 1.63 -8.89 26.78
C SER A 197 2.30 -10.23 26.43
N ALA A 198 1.50 -11.30 26.30
CA ALA A 198 1.96 -12.62 25.88
C ALA A 198 2.62 -12.58 24.50
N ARG A 199 2.00 -11.92 23.51
CA ARG A 199 2.54 -11.79 22.16
C ARG A 199 3.85 -11.01 22.11
N ARG A 200 3.97 -9.94 22.89
CA ARG A 200 5.24 -9.20 23.05
C ARG A 200 6.33 -10.06 23.66
N LYS A 201 6.03 -10.84 24.70
CA LYS A 201 6.98 -11.76 25.34
C LYS A 201 7.47 -12.82 24.36
N ARG A 202 6.54 -13.48 23.64
CA ARG A 202 6.86 -14.47 22.58
C ARG A 202 7.71 -13.86 21.48
N SER A 203 7.32 -12.69 20.95
CA SER A 203 8.09 -11.99 19.92
C SER A 203 9.50 -11.63 20.38
N ALA A 204 9.65 -11.17 21.63
CA ALA A 204 10.96 -10.85 22.20
C ALA A 204 11.81 -12.11 22.43
N GLN A 205 11.21 -13.24 22.80
CA GLN A 205 11.90 -14.52 22.93
C GLN A 205 12.36 -15.05 21.57
N ALA A 206 11.49 -15.04 20.55
CA ALA A 206 11.84 -15.44 19.19
C ALA A 206 12.94 -14.55 18.60
N LEU A 207 12.82 -13.24 18.75
CA LEU A 207 13.86 -12.30 18.29
C LEU A 207 15.19 -12.53 19.01
N ARG A 208 15.16 -12.78 20.32
CA ARG A 208 16.37 -13.11 21.09
C ARG A 208 16.93 -14.48 20.71
N ALA A 209 16.11 -15.46 20.34
CA ALA A 209 16.57 -16.75 19.86
C ALA A 209 17.29 -16.57 18.51
N ALA A 210 16.66 -15.86 17.58
CA ALA A 210 17.23 -15.52 16.28
C ALA A 210 18.56 -14.75 16.42
N TYR A 211 18.61 -13.72 17.27
CA TYR A 211 19.84 -12.93 17.45
C TYR A 211 20.92 -13.61 18.28
N ARG A 212 20.58 -14.42 19.30
CA ARG A 212 21.59 -15.15 20.09
C ARG A 212 22.28 -16.24 19.28
N ALA A 213 21.58 -16.83 18.32
CA ALA A 213 22.18 -17.79 17.40
C ALA A 213 23.31 -17.17 16.55
N HIS A 214 23.43 -15.83 16.48
CA HIS A 214 24.30 -15.10 15.54
C HIS A 214 24.17 -15.58 14.09
N ALA A 215 23.06 -16.25 13.81
CA ALA A 215 22.90 -16.97 12.58
C ALA A 215 22.40 -16.00 11.49
N PRO A 216 22.95 -16.08 10.27
CA PRO A 216 22.49 -15.27 9.17
C PRO A 216 21.02 -15.55 8.90
N TYR A 217 20.23 -14.52 8.55
CA TYR A 217 18.79 -14.70 8.33
C TYR A 217 18.24 -13.89 7.17
N PHE A 218 17.18 -14.43 6.57
CA PHE A 218 16.31 -13.72 5.64
C PHE A 218 15.11 -13.14 6.36
N LEU A 219 14.62 -11.99 5.89
CA LEU A 219 13.42 -11.35 6.42
C LEU A 219 12.25 -11.53 5.45
N PHE A 220 11.11 -12.02 5.97
CA PHE A 220 9.86 -12.11 5.24
C PHE A 220 8.74 -11.34 5.98
N PRO A 221 8.52 -10.06 5.65
CA PRO A 221 7.45 -9.27 6.24
C PRO A 221 6.10 -9.60 5.58
N LEU A 222 5.12 -9.99 6.40
CA LEU A 222 3.77 -10.30 5.95
C LEU A 222 2.98 -9.03 5.62
N GLN A 223 2.09 -9.15 4.64
CA GLN A 223 1.08 -8.16 4.29
C GLN A 223 -0.28 -8.54 4.89
N LEU A 224 -1.22 -7.59 4.88
CA LEU A 224 -2.60 -7.89 5.25
C LEU A 224 -3.24 -8.77 4.17
N ASP A 225 -3.87 -9.88 4.54
CA ASP A 225 -4.58 -10.74 3.57
C ASP A 225 -5.73 -10.00 2.85
N ALA A 226 -6.27 -8.98 3.51
CA ALA A 226 -7.29 -8.08 2.97
C ALA A 226 -6.72 -7.05 1.97
N ASP A 227 -5.40 -6.94 1.84
CA ASP A 227 -4.78 -6.07 0.86
C ASP A 227 -5.05 -6.61 -0.55
N SER A 228 -5.65 -5.75 -1.39
CA SER A 228 -5.93 -6.08 -2.78
C SER A 228 -4.68 -6.48 -3.57
N GLN A 229 -3.49 -6.03 -3.15
CA GLN A 229 -2.24 -6.41 -3.80
C GLN A 229 -1.89 -7.88 -3.60
N VAL A 230 -2.22 -8.47 -2.44
CA VAL A 230 -1.94 -9.89 -2.15
C VAL A 230 -2.68 -10.78 -3.12
N ARG A 231 -3.97 -10.52 -3.36
CA ARG A 231 -4.83 -11.43 -4.14
C ARG A 231 -4.75 -11.24 -5.66
N ARG A 232 -4.08 -10.19 -6.14
CA ARG A 232 -4.20 -9.79 -7.55
C ARG A 232 -2.89 -9.46 -8.25
N TYR A 233 -1.92 -8.96 -7.52
CA TYR A 233 -0.55 -8.77 -8.01
C TYR A 233 0.38 -9.81 -7.40
N SER A 234 -0.18 -10.98 -7.09
CA SER A 234 0.58 -12.15 -6.68
C SER A 234 -0.07 -13.41 -7.24
N PRO A 235 0.70 -14.49 -7.39
CA PRO A 235 0.19 -15.77 -7.86
C PRO A 235 -0.67 -16.49 -6.80
N TYR A 236 -0.84 -15.93 -5.61
CA TYR A 236 -1.47 -16.60 -4.48
C TYR A 236 -2.89 -16.10 -4.19
N SER A 237 -3.72 -17.03 -3.73
CA SER A 237 -5.08 -16.77 -3.26
C SER A 237 -5.14 -16.01 -1.92
N GLY A 238 -4.04 -16.03 -1.15
CA GLY A 238 -3.91 -15.34 0.12
C GLY A 238 -2.54 -15.51 0.78
N MET A 239 -2.35 -14.90 1.94
CA MET A 239 -1.04 -14.86 2.62
C MET A 239 -0.58 -16.23 3.13
N LYS A 240 -1.49 -17.15 3.48
CA LYS A 240 -1.12 -18.51 3.90
C LYS A 240 -0.42 -19.29 2.80
N GLU A 241 -0.91 -19.18 1.57
CA GLU A 241 -0.32 -19.83 0.40
C GLU A 241 1.06 -19.21 0.07
N ALA A 242 1.18 -17.88 0.17
CA ALA A 242 2.46 -17.20 0.03
C ALA A 242 3.49 -17.69 1.07
N ILE A 243 3.08 -17.81 2.35
CA ILE A 243 3.92 -18.36 3.43
C ILE A 243 4.33 -19.79 3.11
N ALA A 244 3.41 -20.64 2.68
CA ALA A 244 3.70 -22.04 2.36
C ALA A 244 4.72 -22.15 1.22
N CYS A 245 4.58 -21.35 0.15
CA CYS A 245 5.51 -21.37 -0.97
C CYS A 245 6.92 -20.92 -0.56
N VAL A 246 7.02 -19.80 0.18
CA VAL A 246 8.30 -19.27 0.67
C VAL A 246 8.98 -20.26 1.61
N LEU A 247 8.25 -20.83 2.57
CA LEU A 247 8.81 -21.81 3.51
C LEU A 247 9.20 -23.13 2.83
N SER A 248 8.44 -23.59 1.84
CA SER A 248 8.80 -24.80 1.08
C SER A 248 10.10 -24.60 0.29
N SER A 249 10.24 -23.43 -0.34
CA SER A 249 11.45 -23.04 -1.05
C SER A 249 12.66 -22.91 -0.12
N PHE A 250 12.47 -22.26 1.03
CA PHE A 250 13.49 -22.11 2.06
C PHE A 250 13.95 -23.46 2.61
N ALA A 251 13.01 -24.37 2.91
CA ALA A 251 13.33 -25.71 3.42
C ALA A 251 14.18 -26.52 2.45
N ARG A 252 13.90 -26.39 1.15
CA ARG A 252 14.59 -27.14 0.09
C ARG A 252 16.00 -26.61 -0.20
N SER A 253 16.19 -25.28 -0.15
CA SER A 253 17.37 -24.68 -0.80
C SER A 253 18.19 -23.74 0.09
N ALA A 254 17.68 -23.28 1.22
CA ALA A 254 18.41 -22.33 2.07
C ALA A 254 19.54 -23.03 2.87
N PRO A 255 20.75 -22.44 2.96
CA PRO A 255 21.89 -23.00 3.70
C PRO A 255 21.53 -23.45 5.11
N ALA A 256 22.06 -24.58 5.59
CA ALA A 256 21.59 -25.23 6.83
C ALA A 256 21.67 -24.34 8.09
N ASP A 257 22.62 -23.39 8.11
CA ASP A 257 22.88 -22.42 9.17
C ASP A 257 22.08 -21.11 9.03
N THR A 258 21.33 -20.92 7.95
CA THR A 258 20.50 -19.73 7.76
C THR A 258 19.12 -19.87 8.38
N HIS A 259 18.60 -18.77 8.92
CA HIS A 259 17.25 -18.69 9.48
C HIS A 259 16.33 -17.82 8.63
N ILE A 260 15.03 -17.90 8.88
CA ILE A 260 14.04 -16.98 8.31
C ILE A 260 13.22 -16.34 9.42
N ILE A 261 13.17 -15.01 9.41
CA ILE A 261 12.32 -14.22 10.29
C ILE A 261 11.07 -13.83 9.53
N ILE A 262 9.93 -14.39 9.94
CA ILE A 262 8.61 -14.01 9.42
C ILE A 262 8.03 -12.95 10.34
N ARG A 263 7.84 -11.74 9.82
CA ARG A 263 7.36 -10.61 10.60
C ARG A 263 5.90 -10.32 10.28
N ASN A 264 5.03 -10.37 11.27
CA ASN A 264 3.62 -10.03 11.09
C ASN A 264 3.41 -8.54 10.73
N HIS A 265 2.30 -8.25 10.05
CA HIS A 265 1.89 -6.88 9.76
C HIS A 265 1.40 -6.19 11.06
N PRO A 266 1.81 -4.93 11.34
CA PRO A 266 1.41 -4.25 12.57
C PRO A 266 -0.09 -3.99 12.67
N LEU A 267 -0.77 -3.87 11.52
CA LEU A 267 -2.22 -3.65 11.43
C LEU A 267 -3.03 -4.95 11.27
N ASP A 268 -2.41 -6.12 11.34
CA ASP A 268 -3.15 -7.38 11.35
C ASP A 268 -4.09 -7.41 12.57
N ASN A 269 -5.30 -7.97 12.40
CA ASN A 269 -6.28 -8.08 13.48
C ASN A 269 -6.18 -9.42 14.22
N GLY A 270 -5.38 -10.37 13.72
CA GLY A 270 -5.14 -11.67 14.36
C GLY A 270 -6.28 -12.67 14.20
N LEU A 271 -7.27 -12.40 13.33
CA LEU A 271 -8.34 -13.36 13.03
C LEU A 271 -7.84 -14.56 12.22
N ILE A 272 -6.73 -14.39 11.49
CA ILE A 272 -6.04 -15.48 10.82
C ILE A 272 -4.90 -15.92 11.75
N ASP A 273 -4.93 -17.18 12.19
CA ASP A 273 -3.86 -17.75 12.99
C ASP A 273 -2.63 -18.06 12.14
N TYR A 274 -1.83 -17.03 11.87
CA TYR A 274 -0.55 -17.17 11.18
C TYR A 274 0.49 -17.88 12.03
N ALA A 275 0.48 -17.66 13.35
CA ALA A 275 1.46 -18.26 14.24
C ALA A 275 1.34 -19.79 14.24
N GLY A 276 0.12 -20.31 14.46
CA GLY A 276 -0.16 -21.74 14.40
C GLY A 276 0.14 -22.32 13.02
N PHE A 277 -0.29 -21.63 11.95
CA PHE A 277 -0.02 -22.07 10.58
C PHE A 277 1.49 -22.18 10.28
N ILE A 278 2.28 -21.16 10.62
CA ILE A 278 3.73 -21.14 10.40
C ILE A 278 4.42 -22.25 11.20
N VAL A 279 4.04 -22.44 12.47
CA VAL A 279 4.62 -23.50 13.31
C VAL A 279 4.33 -24.88 12.73
N SER A 280 3.06 -25.18 12.43
CA SER A 280 2.67 -26.47 11.87
C SER A 280 3.35 -26.74 10.52
N PHE A 281 3.45 -25.72 9.66
CA PHE A 281 4.08 -25.87 8.35
C PHE A 281 5.61 -26.02 8.47
N ALA A 282 6.27 -25.29 9.37
CA ALA A 282 7.70 -25.42 9.62
C ALA A 282 8.08 -26.81 10.17
N VAL A 283 7.22 -27.40 11.03
CA VAL A 283 7.37 -28.79 11.48
C VAL A 283 7.25 -29.76 10.31
N ALA A 284 6.23 -29.60 9.47
CA ALA A 284 6.03 -30.46 8.30
C ALA A 284 7.20 -30.38 7.30
N CYS A 285 7.86 -29.22 7.21
CA CYS A 285 9.05 -29.02 6.38
C CYS A 285 10.38 -29.36 7.09
N GLY A 286 10.38 -29.75 8.36
CA GLY A 286 11.60 -30.09 9.11
C GLY A 286 12.52 -28.90 9.44
N ILE A 287 11.99 -27.67 9.44
CA ILE A 287 12.78 -26.43 9.62
C ILE A 287 12.34 -25.59 10.83
N SER A 288 11.62 -26.18 11.79
CA SER A 288 11.08 -25.48 12.97
C SER A 288 12.13 -24.64 13.71
N GLU A 289 13.33 -25.16 13.89
CA GLU A 289 14.43 -24.48 14.60
C GLU A 289 14.98 -23.26 13.82
N ARG A 290 14.66 -23.17 12.52
CA ARG A 290 15.15 -22.15 11.59
C ARG A 290 14.12 -21.07 11.27
N VAL A 291 12.86 -21.23 11.72
CA VAL A 291 11.74 -20.32 11.40
C VAL A 291 11.31 -19.54 12.63
N HIS A 292 11.40 -18.21 12.56
CA HIS A 292 11.05 -17.32 13.68
C HIS A 292 9.89 -16.39 13.31
N PHE A 293 8.71 -16.61 13.90
CA PHE A 293 7.58 -15.70 13.74
C PHE A 293 7.58 -14.58 14.78
N ILE A 294 7.49 -13.32 14.31
CA ILE A 294 7.59 -12.14 15.16
C ILE A 294 6.42 -11.20 14.89
N GLU A 295 5.65 -10.88 15.92
CA GLU A 295 4.46 -10.03 15.79
C GLU A 295 4.75 -8.53 15.99
N GLY A 296 5.93 -8.18 16.49
CA GLY A 296 6.31 -6.80 16.81
C GLY A 296 7.80 -6.52 16.70
N GLY A 297 8.17 -5.25 16.60
CA GLY A 297 9.55 -4.80 16.42
C GLY A 297 9.65 -3.76 15.30
N LYS A 298 10.82 -3.14 15.09
CA LYS A 298 11.02 -2.16 14.02
C LYS A 298 11.55 -2.86 12.78
N ALA A 299 10.85 -2.75 11.65
CA ALA A 299 11.17 -3.54 10.45
C ALA A 299 12.53 -3.17 9.89
N HIS A 300 12.85 -1.88 9.89
CA HIS A 300 14.14 -1.35 9.49
C HIS A 300 15.31 -1.94 10.28
N GLN A 301 15.15 -2.18 11.59
CA GLN A 301 16.21 -2.79 12.40
C GLN A 301 16.41 -4.28 12.10
N MET A 302 15.33 -4.99 11.76
CA MET A 302 15.40 -6.40 11.36
C MET A 302 15.97 -6.54 9.94
N MET A 303 15.77 -5.54 9.10
CA MET A 303 16.22 -5.53 7.72
C MET A 303 17.72 -5.28 7.62
N ASP A 304 18.23 -4.35 8.42
CA ASP A 304 19.64 -3.96 8.47
C ASP A 304 20.62 -5.13 8.65
N LYS A 305 20.22 -6.17 9.40
CA LYS A 305 21.06 -7.36 9.66
C LYS A 305 20.67 -8.59 8.83
N SER A 306 19.71 -8.46 7.93
CA SER A 306 19.29 -9.59 7.07
C SER A 306 20.25 -9.79 5.90
N LEU A 307 20.37 -11.05 5.44
CA LEU A 307 21.02 -11.43 4.18
C LEU A 307 20.23 -10.94 2.96
N GLY A 308 18.91 -10.86 3.10
CA GLY A 308 17.99 -10.44 2.05
C GLY A 308 16.56 -10.39 2.57
N VAL A 309 15.72 -9.69 1.82
CA VAL A 309 14.30 -9.53 2.14
C VAL A 309 13.46 -10.14 1.04
N VAL A 310 12.66 -11.13 1.40
CA VAL A 310 11.63 -11.66 0.51
C VAL A 310 10.36 -10.88 0.77
N VAL A 311 9.68 -10.42 -0.27
CA VAL A 311 8.43 -9.67 -0.17
C VAL A 311 7.45 -10.21 -1.18
N LEU A 312 6.15 -10.09 -0.90
CA LEU A 312 5.16 -10.34 -1.95
C LEU A 312 5.16 -9.17 -2.93
N ASN A 313 4.68 -8.00 -2.49
CA ASN A 313 4.71 -6.76 -3.26
C ASN A 313 4.68 -5.48 -2.40
N SER A 314 4.92 -5.63 -1.10
CA SER A 314 4.90 -4.53 -0.13
C SER A 314 5.94 -3.43 -0.46
N THR A 315 5.57 -2.18 -0.21
CA THR A 315 6.49 -1.03 -0.29
C THR A 315 7.65 -1.09 0.70
N ILE A 316 7.59 -2.00 1.68
CA ILE A 316 8.73 -2.30 2.56
C ILE A 316 9.94 -2.81 1.77
N GLY A 317 9.74 -3.44 0.60
CA GLY A 317 10.82 -3.82 -0.30
C GLY A 317 11.63 -2.61 -0.76
N ILE A 318 10.97 -1.48 -1.06
CA ILE A 318 11.65 -0.21 -1.39
C ILE A 318 12.53 0.25 -0.21
N SER A 319 12.08 0.06 1.04
CA SER A 319 12.90 0.40 2.22
C SER A 319 14.12 -0.51 2.37
N ALA A 320 14.05 -1.76 1.90
CA ALA A 320 15.18 -2.69 1.87
C ALA A 320 16.19 -2.31 0.79
N LEU A 321 15.71 -1.95 -0.41
CA LEU A 321 16.54 -1.44 -1.49
C LEU A 321 17.32 -0.20 -1.06
N ARG A 322 16.70 0.73 -0.33
CA ARG A 322 17.38 1.92 0.22
C ARG A 322 18.45 1.62 1.28
N GLN A 323 18.40 0.44 1.89
CA GLN A 323 19.43 -0.09 2.79
C GLN A 323 20.43 -0.99 2.05
N SER A 324 20.41 -0.99 0.70
CA SER A 324 21.23 -1.85 -0.16
C SER A 324 21.08 -3.33 0.15
N LYS A 325 19.89 -3.76 0.61
CA LYS A 325 19.61 -5.17 0.89
C LYS A 325 19.10 -5.87 -0.36
N PRO A 326 19.54 -7.11 -0.63
CA PRO A 326 18.92 -7.96 -1.64
C PRO A 326 17.42 -8.09 -1.42
N VAL A 327 16.62 -7.94 -2.47
CA VAL A 327 15.16 -8.07 -2.40
C VAL A 327 14.69 -9.09 -3.43
N TYR A 328 13.84 -10.01 -2.99
CA TYR A 328 13.11 -10.91 -3.87
C TYR A 328 11.61 -10.61 -3.82
N CYS A 329 11.03 -10.30 -4.98
CA CYS A 329 9.61 -10.07 -5.19
C CYS A 329 8.94 -11.35 -5.67
N VAL A 330 8.11 -11.94 -4.81
CA VAL A 330 7.32 -13.13 -5.14
C VAL A 330 6.06 -12.77 -5.94
N GLY A 331 5.55 -11.54 -5.76
CA GLY A 331 4.49 -10.96 -6.57
C GLY A 331 5.00 -9.83 -7.47
N THR A 332 4.09 -9.26 -8.26
CA THR A 332 4.38 -8.12 -9.13
C THR A 332 4.55 -6.85 -8.31
N SER A 333 5.72 -6.22 -8.46
CA SER A 333 6.09 -4.97 -7.78
C SER A 333 6.68 -3.99 -8.80
N ILE A 334 6.42 -2.69 -8.63
CA ILE A 334 6.94 -1.63 -9.52
C ILE A 334 8.47 -1.49 -9.52
N TYR A 335 9.15 -2.16 -8.59
CA TYR A 335 10.60 -2.14 -8.41
C TYR A 335 11.24 -3.50 -8.72
N ALA A 336 10.46 -4.49 -9.16
CA ALA A 336 10.94 -5.83 -9.51
C ALA A 336 11.48 -5.84 -10.95
N MET A 337 12.73 -5.40 -11.10
CA MET A 337 13.43 -5.31 -12.38
C MET A 337 14.92 -5.58 -12.22
N PRO A 338 15.63 -5.92 -13.32
CA PRO A 338 17.05 -6.23 -13.28
C PRO A 338 17.87 -5.12 -12.65
N GLY A 339 18.84 -5.50 -11.82
CA GLY A 339 19.71 -4.58 -11.08
C GLY A 339 19.04 -3.91 -9.87
N LEU A 340 17.72 -4.04 -9.68
CA LEU A 340 17.01 -3.44 -8.55
C LEU A 340 16.45 -4.49 -7.58
N ALA A 341 15.48 -5.29 -8.00
CA ALA A 341 14.95 -6.38 -7.17
C ALA A 341 14.63 -7.59 -8.02
N VAL A 342 15.01 -8.76 -7.52
CA VAL A 342 14.90 -10.03 -8.22
C VAL A 342 13.46 -10.52 -8.15
N ASN A 343 12.97 -11.13 -9.23
CA ASN A 343 11.71 -11.85 -9.26
C ASN A 343 11.90 -13.20 -10.00
N SER A 344 10.81 -13.97 -10.12
CA SER A 344 10.86 -15.30 -10.75
C SER A 344 11.24 -15.30 -12.24
N ALA A 345 11.20 -14.15 -12.93
CA ALA A 345 11.66 -14.05 -14.31
C ALA A 345 13.19 -14.03 -14.42
N GLU A 346 13.89 -13.57 -13.37
CA GLU A 346 15.36 -13.48 -13.35
C GLU A 346 16.04 -14.64 -12.61
N MET A 347 15.41 -15.13 -11.53
CA MET A 347 15.96 -16.16 -10.68
C MET A 347 14.83 -16.86 -9.91
N PRO A 348 14.83 -18.20 -9.80
CA PRO A 348 13.89 -18.87 -8.90
C PRO A 348 14.21 -18.54 -7.43
N LEU A 349 13.19 -18.49 -6.58
CA LEU A 349 13.35 -18.22 -5.13
C LEU A 349 14.36 -19.18 -4.48
N ASP A 350 14.39 -20.44 -4.92
CA ASP A 350 15.33 -21.48 -4.48
C ASP A 350 16.80 -21.03 -4.60
N ALA A 351 17.16 -20.37 -5.71
CA ALA A 351 18.53 -19.88 -5.94
C ALA A 351 18.84 -18.58 -5.16
N PHE A 352 17.82 -17.76 -4.86
CA PHE A 352 17.99 -16.51 -4.11
C PHE A 352 18.47 -16.75 -2.68
N TRP A 353 18.07 -17.87 -2.06
CA TRP A 353 18.55 -18.20 -0.71
C TRP A 353 20.04 -18.46 -0.62
N VAL A 354 20.63 -18.95 -1.71
CA VAL A 354 22.05 -19.30 -1.79
C VAL A 354 22.88 -18.12 -2.30
N ASN A 355 22.35 -17.41 -3.28
CA ASN A 355 23.04 -16.29 -3.93
C ASN A 355 22.13 -15.06 -4.04
N PRO A 356 21.85 -14.37 -2.93
CA PRO A 356 21.06 -13.15 -2.95
C PRO A 356 21.82 -12.04 -3.70
N ARG A 357 21.19 -11.40 -4.69
CA ARG A 357 21.80 -10.29 -5.45
C ARG A 357 21.52 -8.96 -4.79
N GLU A 358 22.59 -8.20 -4.53
CA GLU A 358 22.47 -6.83 -4.06
C GLU A 358 21.95 -5.90 -5.17
N PRO A 359 21.17 -4.88 -4.79
CA PRO A 359 20.72 -3.88 -5.75
C PRO A 359 21.87 -2.97 -6.18
N GLU A 360 21.89 -2.60 -7.46
CA GLU A 360 22.84 -1.64 -8.00
C GLU A 360 22.51 -0.22 -7.52
N ALA A 361 23.51 0.49 -7.02
CA ALA A 361 23.35 1.86 -6.54
C ALA A 361 22.76 2.81 -7.61
N ALA A 362 23.17 2.63 -8.87
CA ALA A 362 22.64 3.39 -10.00
C ALA A 362 21.15 3.10 -10.24
N ALA A 363 20.73 1.83 -10.18
CA ALA A 363 19.33 1.44 -10.35
C ALA A 363 18.44 2.01 -9.24
N ILE A 364 18.92 2.00 -7.98
CA ILE A 364 18.22 2.63 -6.85
C ILE A 364 18.05 4.14 -7.09
N ALA A 365 19.13 4.82 -7.50
CA ALA A 365 19.11 6.26 -7.75
C ALA A 365 18.14 6.64 -8.87
N ASP A 366 18.17 5.91 -9.98
CA ASP A 366 17.26 6.11 -11.12
C ASP A 366 15.80 5.91 -10.69
N PHE A 367 15.52 4.80 -10.01
CA PHE A 367 14.18 4.48 -9.51
C PHE A 367 13.65 5.55 -8.55
N GLU A 368 14.45 5.96 -7.56
CA GLU A 368 14.05 7.02 -6.63
C GLU A 368 13.78 8.35 -7.35
N ARG A 369 14.62 8.72 -8.32
CA ARG A 369 14.47 9.96 -9.09
C ARG A 369 13.16 9.94 -9.87
N VAL A 370 12.89 8.85 -10.58
CA VAL A 370 11.64 8.66 -11.33
C VAL A 370 10.43 8.68 -10.40
N LEU A 371 10.47 7.98 -9.26
CA LEU A 371 9.38 7.99 -8.28
C LEU A 371 9.07 9.42 -7.82
N LYS A 372 10.09 10.18 -7.42
CA LYS A 372 9.93 11.55 -6.90
C LYS A 372 9.29 12.48 -7.94
N VAL A 373 9.65 12.36 -9.22
CA VAL A 373 9.13 13.22 -10.30
C VAL A 373 7.74 12.79 -10.78
N HIS A 374 7.55 11.49 -11.04
CA HIS A 374 6.38 11.00 -11.78
C HIS A 374 5.28 10.45 -10.87
N ALA A 375 5.62 9.89 -9.72
CA ALA A 375 4.66 9.16 -8.87
C ALA A 375 4.40 9.81 -7.50
N LEU A 376 5.33 10.60 -6.98
CA LEU A 376 5.27 11.07 -5.60
C LEU A 376 5.04 12.56 -5.48
N VAL A 377 4.28 12.98 -4.48
CA VAL A 377 4.13 14.39 -4.10
C VAL A 377 4.59 14.54 -2.66
N ASN A 378 5.45 15.53 -2.37
CA ASN A 378 5.92 15.79 -1.02
C ASN A 378 4.75 16.22 -0.12
N GLY A 379 4.68 15.66 1.09
CA GLY A 379 3.60 15.86 2.03
C GLY A 379 3.01 14.54 2.52
N ASN A 380 1.96 14.64 3.33
CA ASN A 380 1.24 13.48 3.86
C ASN A 380 -0.25 13.81 3.98
N PHE A 381 -1.09 12.79 4.17
CA PHE A 381 -2.52 13.00 4.30
C PHE A 381 -2.95 13.57 5.65
N TYR A 382 -2.05 13.68 6.65
CA TYR A 382 -2.39 13.70 8.06
C TYR A 382 -2.04 14.99 8.81
N THR A 383 -0.80 15.48 8.77
CA THR A 383 -0.43 16.75 9.43
C THR A 383 -0.99 17.94 8.67
N GLN A 384 -1.25 19.06 9.35
CA GLN A 384 -1.75 20.26 8.67
C GLN A 384 -0.77 20.76 7.60
N GLU A 385 0.52 20.77 7.94
CA GLU A 385 1.64 21.13 7.07
C GLU A 385 1.82 20.12 5.93
N GLY A 386 1.80 18.82 6.24
CA GLY A 386 1.91 17.75 5.24
C GLY A 386 0.78 17.79 4.22
N VAL A 387 -0.44 18.06 4.66
CA VAL A 387 -1.59 18.22 3.76
C VAL A 387 -1.46 19.47 2.90
N SER A 388 -0.99 20.59 3.46
CA SER A 388 -0.80 21.82 2.66
C SER A 388 0.25 21.62 1.57
N THR A 389 1.40 21.07 1.95
CA THR A 389 2.52 20.78 1.04
C THR A 389 2.10 19.81 -0.06
N ALA A 390 1.35 18.76 0.29
CA ALA A 390 0.82 17.82 -0.69
C ALA A 390 -0.16 18.48 -1.65
N ILE A 391 -1.08 19.33 -1.17
CA ILE A 391 -2.02 20.03 -2.04
C ILE A 391 -1.28 20.94 -3.02
N ASP A 392 -0.30 21.71 -2.56
CA ASP A 392 0.46 22.61 -3.44
C ASP A 392 1.20 21.83 -4.54
N GLY A 393 1.83 20.71 -4.19
CA GLY A 393 2.50 19.84 -5.15
C GLY A 393 1.55 19.14 -6.14
N ILE A 394 0.38 18.67 -5.68
CA ILE A 394 -0.68 18.11 -6.55
C ILE A 394 -1.13 19.16 -7.56
N LEU A 395 -1.41 20.34 -7.05
CA LEU A 395 -1.91 21.46 -7.82
C LEU A 395 -0.90 21.97 -8.86
N TYR A 396 0.41 21.85 -8.59
CA TYR A 396 1.47 22.08 -9.57
C TYR A 396 1.48 20.99 -10.65
N ARG A 397 1.45 19.71 -10.24
CA ARG A 397 1.44 18.55 -11.15
C ARG A 397 0.24 18.57 -12.11
N LEU A 398 -0.94 18.94 -11.62
CA LEU A 398 -2.15 19.08 -12.46
C LEU A 398 -2.02 20.17 -13.52
N ARG A 399 -1.27 21.26 -13.26
CA ARG A 399 -1.01 22.32 -14.25
C ARG A 399 -0.05 21.87 -15.34
N GLY A 400 1.00 21.13 -14.97
CA GLY A 400 2.02 20.65 -15.92
C GLY A 400 1.47 19.68 -16.97
N LYS A 401 0.38 18.96 -16.67
CA LYS A 401 -0.31 18.05 -17.61
C LYS A 401 -1.55 18.64 -18.28
N ALA A 402 -1.80 19.94 -18.12
CA ALA A 402 -2.93 20.65 -18.74
C ALA A 402 -2.57 21.25 -20.11
N ARG A 403 -1.54 20.72 -20.79
CA ARG A 403 -1.13 21.11 -22.14
C ARG A 403 -1.08 19.89 -23.03
#